data_AF-A0A522Y4H6-F1
#
_entry.id   AF-A0A522Y4H6-F1
#
_cell.length_a   1.000
_cell.length_b   1.000
_cell.length_c   1.000
_cell.angle_alpha   90.00
_cell.angle_beta   90.00
_cell.angle_gamma   90.00
#
_symmetry.space_group_name_H-M   'P 1'
#
loop_
_entity.id
_entity.type
_entity.pdbx_description
1 polymer ?
#
loop_
_entity_poly.entity_id
_entity_poly.type
_entity_poly.pdbx_seq_one_letter_code
_entity_poly.pdbx_strand_id
1 'polypeptide(L)'
;MLDVSADQLQQQHAYLEDGIAHAMRRAGMGPDLVLERRLMGQARTLQAMLADRDAAQAVADVADAARRVMDAAQPDAPLRMLAIARENLARLVRRHALGMPRRRHAA
;
A
#
# COMPACT_ATOMS: atom_id res chain seq x y z
N MET A 1 -9.95 16.33 12.39
CA MET A 1 -9.88 15.63 11.09
C MET A 1 -8.51 15.93 10.53
N LEU A 2 -7.70 14.92 10.20
CA LEU A 2 -6.38 15.14 9.60
C LEU A 2 -6.57 15.86 8.26
N ASP A 3 -6.02 17.06 8.13
CA ASP A 3 -6.06 17.82 6.88
C ASP A 3 -5.04 17.21 5.90
N VAL A 4 -5.48 16.16 5.20
CA VAL A 4 -4.65 15.36 4.28
C VAL A 4 -4.69 15.99 2.90
N SER A 5 -3.53 16.41 2.42
CA SER A 5 -3.35 16.84 1.03
C SER A 5 -3.18 15.65 0.08
N ALA A 6 -3.49 15.87 -1.19
CA ALA A 6 -3.25 14.90 -2.27
C ALA A 6 -1.78 14.43 -2.32
N ASP A 7 -0.83 15.35 -2.09
CA ASP A 7 0.60 15.04 -2.13
C ASP A 7 1.02 14.16 -0.95
N GLN A 8 0.47 14.38 0.24
CA GLN A 8 0.70 13.50 1.40
C GLN A 8 0.14 12.10 1.14
N LEU A 9 -1.06 11.99 0.57
CA LEU A 9 -1.65 10.70 0.23
C LEU A 9 -0.79 9.94 -0.79
N GLN A 10 -0.33 10.62 -1.83
CA GLN A 10 0.56 10.04 -2.85
C GLN A 10 1.91 9.62 -2.26
N GLN A 11 2.50 10.44 -1.40
CA GLN A 11 3.75 10.12 -0.72
C GLN A 11 3.60 8.88 0.16
N GLN A 12 2.51 8.78 0.93
CA GLN A 12 2.29 7.64 1.79
C GLN A 12 2.04 6.36 0.99
N HIS A 13 1.33 6.45 -0.14
CA HIS A 13 1.19 5.34 -1.07
C HIS A 13 2.53 4.90 -1.64
N ALA A 14 3.40 5.83 -2.05
CA ALA A 14 4.75 5.50 -2.53
C ALA A 14 5.59 4.75 -1.48
N TYR A 15 5.49 5.12 -0.19
CA TYR A 15 6.16 4.39 0.88
C TYR A 15 5.68 2.95 1.02
N LEU A 16 4.37 2.72 0.90
CA LEU A 16 3.82 1.37 0.92
C LEU A 16 4.28 0.56 -0.31
N GLU A 17 4.28 1.20 -1.49
CA GLU A 17 4.77 0.61 -2.76
C GLU A 17 6.22 0.14 -2.67
N ASP A 18 7.11 0.91 -2.03
CA ASP A 18 8.50 0.50 -1.79
C ASP A 18 8.59 -0.77 -0.94
N GLY A 19 7.72 -0.87 0.08
CA GLY A 19 7.61 -2.06 0.93
C GLY A 19 7.10 -3.27 0.14
N ILE A 20 6.09 -3.09 -0.70
CA ILE A 20 5.54 -4.14 -1.57
C ILE A 20 6.61 -4.63 -2.55
N ALA A 21 7.34 -3.71 -3.19
CA ALA A 21 8.43 -4.07 -4.09
C ALA A 21 9.53 -4.86 -3.38
N HIS A 22 9.80 -4.55 -2.11
CA HIS A 22 10.70 -5.35 -1.29
C HIS A 22 10.14 -6.76 -1.03
N ALA A 23 8.86 -6.87 -0.65
CA ALA A 23 8.22 -8.16 -0.41
C ALA A 23 8.22 -9.05 -1.67
N MET A 24 7.99 -8.47 -2.85
CA MET A 24 8.07 -9.18 -4.13
C MET A 24 9.47 -9.73 -4.42
N ARG A 25 10.54 -8.97 -4.11
CA ARG A 25 11.92 -9.46 -4.26
C ARG A 25 12.26 -10.60 -3.29
N ARG A 26 11.55 -10.67 -2.16
CA ARG A 26 11.69 -11.71 -1.13
C ARG A 26 10.69 -12.86 -1.28
N ALA A 27 9.98 -12.94 -2.38
CA ALA A 27 8.92 -13.93 -2.56
C ALA A 27 9.44 -15.37 -2.35
N GLY A 28 8.77 -16.13 -1.49
CA GLY A 28 9.15 -17.49 -1.12
C GLY A 28 10.43 -17.64 -0.30
N MET A 29 11.03 -16.55 0.21
CA MET A 29 12.21 -16.60 1.07
C MET A 29 11.88 -16.75 2.56
N GLY A 30 10.59 -16.91 2.90
CA GLY A 30 10.11 -16.99 4.27
C GLY A 30 9.87 -15.62 4.92
N PRO A 31 9.36 -15.61 6.16
CA PRO A 31 8.91 -14.40 6.84
C PRO A 31 10.06 -13.43 7.14
N ASP A 32 9.77 -12.14 6.96
CA ASP A 32 10.64 -11.04 7.36
C ASP A 32 9.86 -10.11 8.29
N LEU A 33 9.98 -10.34 9.60
CA LEU A 33 9.19 -9.64 10.61
C LEU A 33 9.43 -8.13 10.64
N VAL A 34 10.61 -7.66 10.21
CA VAL A 34 10.90 -6.23 10.14
C VAL A 34 10.14 -5.61 8.97
N LEU A 35 10.19 -6.25 7.81
CA LEU A 35 9.45 -5.81 6.64
C LEU A 35 7.93 -5.89 6.85
N GLU A 36 7.43 -6.96 7.45
CA GLU A 36 6.01 -7.10 7.77
C GLU A 36 5.51 -5.99 8.69
N ARG A 37 6.25 -5.70 9.78
CA ARG A 37 5.90 -4.60 10.69
C ARG A 37 5.89 -3.26 9.97
N ARG A 38 6.86 -3.01 9.08
CA ARG A 38 6.93 -1.79 8.27
C ARG A 38 5.73 -1.68 7.34
N LEU A 39 5.41 -2.73 6.58
CA LEU A 39 4.26 -2.81 5.67
C LEU A 39 2.96 -2.52 6.41
N MET A 40 2.73 -3.19 7.55
CA MET A 40 1.53 -3.00 8.35
C MET A 40 1.44 -1.59 8.95
N GLY A 41 2.57 -1.00 9.34
CA GLY A 41 2.64 0.40 9.77
C GLY A 41 2.24 1.36 8.64
N GLN A 42 2.85 1.20 7.47
CA GLN A 42 2.57 2.02 6.29
C GLN A 42 1.12 1.89 5.82
N ALA A 43 0.58 0.67 5.83
CA ALA A 43 -0.80 0.35 5.51
C ALA A 43 -1.77 1.05 6.47
N ARG A 44 -1.58 0.93 7.78
CA ARG A 44 -2.42 1.62 8.78
C ARG A 44 -2.42 3.13 8.61
N THR A 45 -1.25 3.72 8.36
CA THR A 45 -1.15 5.17 8.09
C THR A 45 -1.91 5.55 6.82
N LEU A 46 -1.77 4.79 5.73
CA LEU A 46 -2.49 5.05 4.49
C LEU A 46 -4.01 4.88 4.65
N GLN A 47 -4.44 3.86 5.39
CA GLN A 47 -5.86 3.65 5.73
C GLN A 47 -6.43 4.84 6.49
N ALA A 48 -5.71 5.40 7.47
CA ALA A 48 -6.17 6.56 8.23
C ALA A 48 -6.30 7.83 7.37
N MET A 49 -5.60 7.90 6.23
CA MET A 49 -5.67 9.01 5.27
C MET A 49 -6.80 8.84 4.25
N LEU A 50 -7.30 7.62 4.08
CA LEU A 50 -8.42 7.30 3.21
C LEU A 50 -9.72 7.40 4.01
N ALA A 51 -10.59 8.34 3.65
CA ALA A 51 -11.90 8.49 4.28
C ALA A 51 -12.90 7.40 3.86
N ASP A 52 -12.57 6.62 2.82
CA ASP A 52 -13.43 5.61 2.20
C ASP A 52 -13.10 4.21 2.71
N ARG A 53 -14.14 3.47 3.10
CA ARG A 53 -14.00 2.12 3.69
C ARG A 53 -13.47 1.12 2.67
N ASP A 54 -13.90 1.19 1.41
CA ASP A 54 -13.48 0.26 0.38
C ASP A 54 -12.01 0.47 0.02
N ALA A 55 -11.57 1.73 -0.05
CA ALA A 55 -10.17 2.08 -0.23
C ALA A 55 -9.31 1.62 0.96
N ALA A 56 -9.80 1.79 2.20
CA ALA A 56 -9.10 1.30 3.39
C ALA A 56 -8.99 -0.23 3.41
N GLN A 57 -10.01 -0.96 2.94
CA GLN A 57 -9.96 -2.41 2.79
C GLN A 57 -8.95 -2.83 1.73
N ALA A 58 -8.92 -2.16 0.57
CA ALA A 58 -7.94 -2.43 -0.48
C ALA A 58 -6.48 -2.29 0.01
N VAL A 59 -6.20 -1.33 0.90
CA VAL A 59 -4.88 -1.20 1.53
C VAL A 59 -4.55 -2.41 2.41
N ALA A 60 -5.51 -2.89 3.22
CA ALA A 60 -5.32 -4.09 4.04
C ALA A 60 -5.05 -5.32 3.18
N ASP A 61 -5.83 -5.51 2.12
CA ASP A 61 -5.71 -6.65 1.21
C ASP A 61 -4.33 -6.68 0.54
N VAL A 62 -3.82 -5.53 0.12
CA VAL A 62 -2.47 -5.41 -0.45
C VAL A 62 -1.39 -5.75 0.58
N ALA A 63 -1.50 -5.26 1.81
CA ALA A 63 -0.53 -5.54 2.86
C ALA A 63 -0.51 -7.03 3.25
N ASP A 64 -1.69 -7.66 3.32
CA ASP A 64 -1.84 -9.08 3.58
C ASP A 64 -1.33 -9.93 2.41
N ALA A 65 -1.61 -9.54 1.17
CA ALA A 65 -1.08 -10.21 -0.01
C ALA A 65 0.45 -10.13 -0.08
N ALA A 66 1.04 -8.98 0.28
CA ALA A 66 2.50 -8.81 0.35
C ALA A 66 3.13 -9.75 1.39
N ARG A 67 2.50 -9.91 2.57
CA ARG A 67 2.93 -10.92 3.56
C ARG A 67 2.86 -12.34 3.00
N ARG A 68 1.74 -12.71 2.39
CA ARG A 68 1.54 -14.07 1.82
C ARG A 68 2.57 -14.40 0.75
N VAL A 69 2.98 -13.43 -0.07
CA VAL A 69 4.01 -13.62 -1.10
C VAL A 69 5.36 -14.02 -0.49
N MET A 70 5.74 -13.45 0.65
CA MET A 70 7.02 -13.80 1.30
C MET A 70 7.02 -15.21 1.88
N ASP A 71 5.88 -15.65 2.43
CA ASP A 71 5.73 -16.95 3.11
C ASP A 71 5.36 -18.12 2.17
N ALA A 72 4.95 -17.82 0.92
CA ALA A 72 4.49 -18.83 -0.01
C ALA A 72 5.63 -19.73 -0.53
N ALA A 73 5.53 -21.04 -0.31
CA ALA A 73 6.44 -22.02 -0.90
C ALA A 73 6.45 -22.01 -2.44
N GLN A 74 5.33 -21.60 -3.07
CA GLN A 74 5.20 -21.40 -4.51
C GLN A 74 4.65 -19.98 -4.76
N PRO A 75 5.52 -18.98 -5.00
CA PRO A 75 5.12 -17.58 -4.97
C PRO A 75 4.40 -17.09 -6.24
N ASP A 76 4.41 -17.84 -7.35
CA ASP A 76 3.90 -17.36 -8.64
C ASP A 76 2.43 -16.89 -8.60
N ALA A 77 1.54 -17.69 -8.01
CA ALA A 77 0.14 -17.32 -7.88
C ALA A 77 -0.07 -16.13 -6.91
N PRO A 78 0.48 -16.15 -5.68
CA PRO A 78 0.48 -15.00 -4.78
C PRO A 78 1.03 -13.71 -5.40
N LEU A 79 2.10 -13.78 -6.20
CA LEU A 79 2.70 -12.63 -6.88
C LEU A 79 1.74 -12.01 -7.89
N ARG A 80 1.03 -12.83 -8.68
CA ARG A 80 0.00 -12.34 -9.61
C ARG A 80 -1.15 -11.66 -8.86
N MET A 81 -1.60 -12.26 -7.75
CA MET A 81 -2.66 -11.68 -6.93
C MET A 81 -2.22 -10.35 -6.31
N LEU A 82 -0.98 -10.26 -5.82
CA LEU A 82 -0.41 -9.03 -5.29
C LEU A 82 -0.32 -7.94 -6.37
N ALA A 83 0.10 -8.28 -7.59
CA ALA A 83 0.16 -7.33 -8.70
C ALA A 83 -1.23 -6.73 -9.01
N ILE A 84 -2.28 -7.56 -9.06
CA ILE A 84 -3.65 -7.11 -9.27
C ILE A 84 -4.12 -6.21 -8.13
N ALA A 85 -3.88 -6.61 -6.88
CA ALA A 85 -4.27 -5.83 -5.71
C ALA A 85 -3.57 -4.45 -5.69
N ARG A 86 -2.28 -4.43 -6.04
CA ARG A 86 -1.45 -3.22 -6.17
C ARG A 86 -2.00 -2.27 -7.24
N GLU A 87 -2.35 -2.77 -8.41
CA GLU A 87 -2.95 -1.96 -9.48
C GLU A 87 -4.31 -1.38 -9.09
N ASN A 88 -5.13 -2.15 -8.38
CA ASN A 88 -6.40 -1.68 -7.84
C ASN A 88 -6.20 -0.55 -6.83
N LEU A 89 -5.27 -0.72 -5.87
CA LEU A 89 -4.96 0.31 -4.89
C LEU A 89 -4.43 1.58 -5.56
N ALA A 90 -3.52 1.47 -6.53
CA ALA A 90 -3.00 2.62 -7.26
C ALA A 90 -4.09 3.39 -8.02
N ARG A 91 -5.12 2.70 -8.54
CA ARG A 91 -6.28 3.37 -9.15
C ARG A 91 -7.14 4.08 -8.11
N LEU A 92 -7.40 3.45 -6.97
CA LEU A 92 -8.19 4.04 -5.88
C LEU A 92 -7.52 5.27 -5.27
N VAL A 93 -6.21 5.19 -4.98
CA VAL A 93 -5.43 6.31 -4.43
C VAL A 93 -5.42 7.49 -5.40
N ARG A 94 -5.22 7.25 -6.71
CA ARG A 94 -5.30 8.32 -7.72
C ARG A 94 -6.68 8.97 -7.74
N ARG A 95 -7.75 8.18 -7.68
CA ARG A 95 -9.13 8.70 -7.65
C ARG A 95 -9.37 9.56 -6.41
N HIS A 96 -8.90 9.14 -5.23
CA HIS A 96 -9.02 9.95 -4.02
C HIS A 96 -8.19 11.23 -4.06
N ALA A 97 -6.95 11.16 -4.55
CA ALA A 97 -6.08 12.32 -4.68
C ALA A 97 -6.68 13.41 -5.58
N LEU A 98 -7.47 13.05 -6.60
CA LEU A 98 -8.16 14.03 -7.47
C LEU A 98 -9.22 14.85 -6.72
N GLY A 99 -9.82 14.30 -5.66
CA GLY A 99 -10.81 14.98 -4.82
C GLY A 99 -10.23 15.75 -3.64
N MET A 100 -8.90 15.71 -3.44
CA MET A 100 -8.23 16.32 -2.29
C MET A 100 -7.56 17.66 -2.64
N PRO A 101 -7.43 18.58 -1.68
CA PRO A 101 -6.65 19.78 -1.87
C PRO A 101 -5.18 19.41 -2.13
N ARG A 102 -4.57 20.07 -3.12
CA ARG A 102 -3.12 19.99 -3.34
C ARG A 102 -2.41 20.93 -2.38
N ARG A 103 -1.23 20.56 -1.88
CA ARG A 103 -0.41 21.50 -1.11
C ARG A 103 0.02 22.62 -2.04
N ARG A 104 -0.48 23.84 -1.79
CA ARG A 104 0.10 25.03 -2.40
C ARG A 104 1.53 25.15 -1.87
N HIS A 105 2.52 24.89 -2.72
CA HIS A 105 3.88 25.31 -2.43
C HIS A 105 3.86 26.84 -2.37
N ALA A 106 4.02 27.40 -1.16
CA ALA A 106 4.40 28.80 -1.03
C ALA A 106 5.83 28.90 -1.56
N ALA A 107 6.00 29.67 -2.64
CA ALA A 107 7.29 30.00 -3.23
C ALA A 107 8.06 30.98 -2.33
#